data_AF-A0AAD6VJF7-F1
#
_entry.id   AF-A0AAD6VJF7-F1
#
_cell.length_a   1.000
_cell.length_b   1.000
_cell.length_c   1.000
_cell.angle_alpha   90.00
_cell.angle_beta   90.00
_cell.angle_gamma   90.00
#
_symmetry.space_group_name_H-M   'P 1'
#
loop_
_entity.id
_entity.type
_entity.pdbx_description
1 polymer ?
#
loop_
_entity_poly.entity_id
_entity_poly.type
_entity_poly.pdbx_seq_one_letter_code
_entity_poly.pdbx_strand_id
1 'polypeptide(L)'
;MLNFRGGAWLGAGLITAFAYSLCCSTPSSCCNVGALRSYLASRAPSFGSQPISKRERFQEAFVTVRQELLDAFASQGVPEDAQIWYTRSIDYNVPGGKLNRGMSVVESVEIMKGRLLSDRELLQASVLGWAVEFLQAFFLVLDDLMDKSITRRGQPCYYRLPGVNTISVNDAILLESAIYQLLKSHFRNETYYVDLIEIFHETTFQTSTGQLLDLINAPESVDLSKISLEKFRLIAIYKTAYYSFYLPVALAMLMCGVPSEYQSKSSGQTVHPYDLARSILLAVGEYFQVQDDFLDFAGIPEQIGKVGTDIVDNKCSWCINTALAAASPEQRAILNASYGRQDAGMEAKVKRIFEDVGLREKYHAYEEKVYTEVTALIQSVPEDEGVSLKRHVFTNFLDKIYKRQK
;
A
#
# COMPACT_ATOMS: atom_id res chain seq x y z
N MET A 1 34.12 -35.31 25.79
CA MET A 1 33.99 -36.00 27.09
C MET A 1 33.33 -35.05 28.06
N LEU A 2 32.52 -35.60 28.97
CA LEU A 2 31.67 -34.98 30.01
C LEU A 2 30.23 -34.59 29.61
N ASN A 3 29.35 -35.57 29.83
CA ASN A 3 27.92 -35.49 30.12
C ASN A 3 27.65 -34.76 31.44
N PHE A 4 26.48 -34.12 31.60
CA PHE A 4 25.40 -34.57 32.52
C PHE A 4 24.08 -33.78 32.30
N ARG A 5 23.01 -34.55 31.97
CA ARG A 5 21.57 -34.51 32.39
C ARG A 5 21.06 -33.20 33.02
N GLY A 6 19.89 -32.62 32.69
CA GLY A 6 18.59 -33.18 32.30
C GLY A 6 17.53 -32.65 33.29
N GLY A 7 16.42 -32.07 32.81
CA GLY A 7 15.29 -31.62 33.66
C GLY A 7 14.31 -30.70 32.94
N ALA A 8 13.01 -30.99 33.06
CA ALA A 8 11.90 -30.60 32.18
C ALA A 8 10.97 -29.51 32.77
N TRP A 9 10.41 -28.69 31.87
CA TRP A 9 9.03 -28.15 31.74
C TRP A 9 8.24 -27.45 32.87
N LEU A 10 7.40 -26.50 32.41
CA LEU A 10 6.30 -25.72 33.05
C LEU A 10 6.75 -24.44 33.77
N GLY A 11 6.17 -23.25 33.60
CA GLY A 11 4.99 -22.78 32.87
C GLY A 11 4.65 -21.36 33.38
N ALA A 12 4.11 -20.51 32.51
CA ALA A 12 3.33 -19.28 32.77
C ALA A 12 3.65 -18.42 34.02
N GLY A 13 4.18 -17.21 33.81
CA GLY A 13 4.33 -16.21 34.86
C GLY A 13 4.52 -14.79 34.34
N LEU A 14 3.56 -14.27 33.55
CA LEU A 14 3.59 -12.91 33.00
C LEU A 14 2.20 -12.25 33.07
N ILE A 15 1.52 -12.35 34.21
CA ILE A 15 0.33 -11.54 34.53
C ILE A 15 0.29 -11.27 36.04
N THR A 16 1.15 -10.38 36.55
CA THR A 16 0.92 -9.72 37.86
C THR A 16 1.82 -8.49 38.01
N ALA A 17 1.52 -7.42 37.26
CA ALA A 17 2.19 -6.13 37.47
C ALA A 17 1.25 -4.90 37.40
N PHE A 18 -0.08 -5.08 37.41
CA PHE A 18 -1.02 -3.97 37.24
C PHE A 18 -2.02 -3.74 38.38
N ALA A 19 -1.78 -4.31 39.57
CA ALA A 19 -2.72 -4.22 40.70
C ALA A 19 -2.08 -3.78 42.02
N TYR A 20 -1.19 -2.79 41.98
CA TYR A 20 -0.73 -2.09 43.19
C TYR A 20 -0.70 -0.58 42.93
N SER A 21 -1.87 0.08 42.97
CA SER A 21 -1.91 1.55 43.11
C SER A 21 -3.20 2.13 43.73
N LEU A 22 -4.10 1.30 44.26
CA LEU A 22 -5.36 1.80 44.84
C LEU A 22 -5.71 1.01 46.11
N CYS A 23 -5.09 1.37 47.24
CA CYS A 23 -5.70 1.20 48.57
C CYS A 23 -4.79 1.79 49.66
N CYS A 24 -4.97 3.08 49.99
CA CYS A 24 -4.47 3.65 51.23
C CYS A 24 -5.38 4.79 51.67
N SER A 25 -6.48 4.46 52.36
CA SER A 25 -7.07 5.34 53.38
C SER A 25 -8.23 4.66 54.12
N THR A 26 -8.04 4.50 55.44
CA THR A 26 -8.97 4.16 56.54
C THR A 26 -9.22 2.68 56.92
N PRO A 27 -9.10 2.29 58.21
CA PRO A 27 -9.21 0.91 58.68
C PRO A 27 -10.50 0.67 59.48
N SER A 28 -11.56 0.17 58.87
CA SER A 28 -12.66 -0.50 59.60
C SER A 28 -13.77 -0.99 58.67
N SER A 29 -13.62 -2.21 58.15
CA SER A 29 -14.74 -3.11 57.80
C SER A 29 -14.17 -4.37 57.16
N CYS A 30 -14.40 -5.53 57.77
CA CYS A 30 -14.09 -6.83 57.17
C CYS A 30 -14.85 -6.99 55.83
N CYS A 31 -14.17 -6.74 54.71
CA CYS A 31 -14.69 -7.08 53.39
C CYS A 31 -14.64 -8.59 53.21
N ASN A 32 -15.81 -9.21 53.20
CA ASN A 32 -16.00 -10.63 52.93
C ASN A 32 -15.64 -10.91 51.46
N VAL A 33 -14.39 -11.32 51.22
CA VAL A 33 -13.78 -11.57 49.89
C VAL A 33 -14.60 -12.55 49.04
N GLY A 34 -15.41 -13.41 49.68
CA GLY A 34 -16.32 -14.35 48.99
C GLY A 34 -17.48 -13.68 48.26
N ALA A 35 -18.09 -12.63 48.84
CA ALA A 35 -19.25 -11.96 48.25
C ALA A 35 -18.87 -11.02 47.09
N LEU A 36 -17.67 -10.44 47.13
CA LEU A 36 -17.15 -9.61 46.04
C LEU A 36 -16.77 -10.47 44.81
N ARG A 37 -16.25 -11.69 45.04
CA ARG A 37 -15.96 -12.66 43.97
C ARG A 37 -17.23 -13.14 43.26
N SER A 38 -18.31 -13.41 43.98
CA SER A 38 -19.58 -13.83 43.34
C SER A 38 -20.25 -12.68 42.60
N TYR A 39 -20.16 -11.44 43.11
CA TYR A 39 -20.69 -10.25 42.44
C TYR A 39 -19.93 -9.93 41.15
N LEU A 40 -18.58 -10.01 41.16
CA LEU A 40 -17.74 -9.80 39.98
C LEU A 40 -17.85 -10.96 38.96
N ALA A 41 -18.04 -12.21 39.40
CA ALA A 41 -18.27 -13.34 38.51
C ALA A 41 -19.64 -13.29 37.82
N SER A 42 -20.66 -12.73 38.47
CA SER A 42 -22.02 -12.60 37.90
C SER A 42 -22.18 -11.47 36.87
N ARG A 43 -21.14 -10.64 36.70
CA ARG A 43 -21.10 -9.51 35.76
C ARG A 43 -19.87 -9.50 34.86
N ALA A 44 -19.12 -10.62 34.80
CA ALA A 44 -18.13 -10.78 33.75
C ALA A 44 -18.84 -10.62 32.39
N PRO A 45 -18.52 -9.61 31.57
CA PRO A 45 -19.05 -9.57 30.22
C PRO A 45 -18.61 -10.87 29.57
N SER A 46 -19.57 -11.64 29.06
CA SER A 46 -19.25 -12.69 28.11
C SER A 46 -18.72 -11.99 26.86
N PHE A 47 -17.43 -11.64 26.85
CA PHE A 47 -16.71 -11.42 25.62
C PHE A 47 -16.67 -12.78 24.94
N GLY A 48 -17.71 -13.05 24.14
CA GLY A 48 -17.53 -13.96 23.03
C GLY A 48 -16.34 -13.42 22.27
N SER A 49 -15.21 -14.14 22.31
CA SER A 49 -14.04 -13.83 21.52
C SER A 49 -14.47 -13.94 20.07
N GLN A 50 -14.89 -12.82 19.48
CA GLN A 50 -15.06 -12.77 18.05
C GLN A 50 -13.70 -13.12 17.45
N PRO A 51 -13.64 -14.03 16.47
CA PRO A 51 -12.38 -14.38 15.85
C PRO A 51 -11.75 -13.10 15.30
N ILE A 52 -10.51 -12.82 15.71
CA ILE A 52 -9.72 -11.66 15.25
C ILE A 52 -9.75 -11.67 13.72
N SER A 53 -10.16 -10.56 13.12
CA SER A 53 -10.28 -10.43 11.67
C SER A 53 -8.91 -10.56 11.00
N LYS A 54 -8.90 -10.98 9.72
CA LYS A 54 -7.67 -11.07 8.92
C LYS A 54 -6.90 -9.74 8.90
N ARG A 55 -7.62 -8.61 8.87
CA ARG A 55 -7.04 -7.27 8.90
C ARG A 55 -6.34 -7.00 10.23
N GLU A 56 -6.99 -7.31 11.34
CA GLU A 56 -6.39 -7.17 12.68
C GLU A 56 -5.14 -8.05 12.80
N ARG A 57 -5.17 -9.30 12.34
CA ARG A 57 -3.99 -10.18 12.34
C ARG A 57 -2.84 -9.65 11.48
N PHE A 58 -3.14 -9.07 10.31
CA PHE A 58 -2.14 -8.40 9.47
C PHE A 58 -1.53 -7.18 10.18
N GLN A 59 -2.36 -6.39 10.88
CA GLN A 59 -1.90 -5.26 11.68
C GLN A 59 -1.07 -5.70 12.90
N GLU A 60 -1.45 -6.78 13.57
CA GLU A 60 -0.68 -7.36 14.68
C GLU A 60 0.70 -7.84 14.20
N ALA A 61 0.80 -8.40 12.99
CA ALA A 61 2.07 -8.80 12.41
C ALA A 61 3.05 -7.63 12.25
N PHE A 62 2.58 -6.39 12.18
CA PHE A 62 3.44 -5.20 12.16
C PHE A 62 4.30 -5.09 13.42
N VAL A 63 3.75 -5.44 14.58
CA VAL A 63 4.48 -5.35 15.86
C VAL A 63 5.72 -6.25 15.81
N THR A 64 5.56 -7.47 15.30
CA THR A 64 6.65 -8.43 15.09
C THR A 64 7.64 -7.92 14.06
N VAL A 65 7.17 -7.54 12.87
CA VAL A 65 7.99 -7.01 11.76
C VAL A 65 8.83 -5.81 12.21
N ARG A 66 8.19 -4.86 12.90
CA ARG A 66 8.84 -3.67 13.46
C ARG A 66 9.91 -4.07 14.48
N GLN A 67 9.58 -4.92 15.45
CA GLN A 67 10.53 -5.29 16.49
C GLN A 67 11.76 -6.00 15.91
N GLU A 68 11.58 -6.91 14.96
CA GLU A 68 12.69 -7.59 14.28
C GLU A 68 13.65 -6.60 13.58
N LEU A 69 13.10 -5.58 12.91
CA LEU A 69 13.90 -4.54 12.26
C LEU A 69 14.67 -3.68 13.27
N LEU A 70 14.05 -3.34 14.40
CA LEU A 70 14.69 -2.59 15.47
C LEU A 70 15.80 -3.39 16.14
N ASP A 71 15.57 -4.69 16.39
CA ASP A 71 16.58 -5.59 16.96
C ASP A 71 17.76 -5.76 15.98
N ALA A 72 17.49 -5.93 14.69
CA ALA A 72 18.52 -6.02 13.66
C ALA A 72 19.33 -4.72 13.56
N PHE A 73 18.69 -3.56 13.66
CA PHE A 73 19.36 -2.26 13.68
C PHE A 73 20.22 -2.07 14.94
N ALA A 74 19.68 -2.38 16.12
CA ALA A 74 20.39 -2.30 17.39
C ALA A 74 21.60 -3.26 17.45
N SER A 75 21.49 -4.45 16.84
CA SER A 75 22.57 -5.45 16.81
C SER A 75 23.85 -4.98 16.11
N GLN A 76 23.78 -3.90 15.34
CA GLN A 76 24.93 -3.27 14.69
C GLN A 76 25.72 -2.33 15.63
N GLY A 77 25.34 -2.23 16.91
CA GLY A 77 26.00 -1.35 17.87
C GLY A 77 25.61 0.12 17.71
N VAL A 78 24.44 0.38 17.12
CA VAL A 78 23.95 1.74 16.87
C VAL A 78 23.56 2.42 18.20
N PRO A 79 23.95 3.69 18.44
CA PRO A 79 23.57 4.44 19.64
C PRO A 79 22.04 4.56 19.86
N GLU A 80 21.63 4.76 21.11
CA GLU A 80 20.21 4.81 21.52
C GLU A 80 19.40 5.91 20.82
N ASP A 81 20.00 7.09 20.61
CA ASP A 81 19.35 8.21 19.90
C ASP A 81 19.03 7.87 18.44
N ALA A 82 19.92 7.17 17.75
CA ALA A 82 19.69 6.69 16.39
C ALA A 82 18.65 5.54 16.35
N GLN A 83 18.59 4.68 17.38
CA GLN A 83 17.53 3.67 17.50
C GLN A 83 16.15 4.32 17.70
N ILE A 84 16.06 5.35 18.55
CA ILE A 84 14.84 6.15 18.77
C ILE A 84 14.43 6.84 17.46
N TRP A 85 15.39 7.39 16.71
CA TRP A 85 15.13 8.02 15.41
C TRP A 85 14.54 7.03 14.41
N TYR A 86 15.17 5.87 14.24
CA TYR A 86 14.71 4.85 13.30
C TYR A 86 13.32 4.32 13.67
N THR A 87 13.08 4.12 14.97
CA THR A 87 11.77 3.76 15.51
C THR A 87 10.69 4.77 15.11
N ARG A 88 10.95 6.06 15.32
CA ARG A 88 10.03 7.15 14.96
C ARG A 88 9.78 7.19 13.44
N SER A 89 10.81 6.96 12.62
CA SER A 89 10.68 6.94 11.16
C SER A 89 9.74 5.81 10.70
N ILE A 90 9.92 4.59 11.22
CA ILE A 90 9.05 3.44 10.90
C ILE A 90 7.61 3.74 11.34
N ASP A 91 7.41 4.14 12.60
CA ASP A 91 6.09 4.34 13.20
C ASP A 91 5.29 5.47 12.55
N TYR A 92 5.98 6.47 11.98
CA TYR A 92 5.33 7.58 11.29
C TYR A 92 4.94 7.23 9.85
N ASN A 93 5.81 6.53 9.13
CA ASN A 93 5.69 6.41 7.67
C ASN A 93 5.02 5.12 7.20
N VAL A 94 5.19 4.02 7.93
CA VAL A 94 4.78 2.69 7.48
C VAL A 94 3.33 2.38 7.86
N PRO A 95 2.95 2.38 9.15
CA PRO A 95 1.57 2.07 9.52
C PRO A 95 0.62 3.20 9.12
N GLY A 96 -0.68 2.89 9.14
CA GLY A 96 -1.74 3.82 8.74
C GLY A 96 -2.13 3.70 7.26
N GLY A 97 -3.00 4.60 6.81
CA GLY A 97 -3.66 4.47 5.51
C GLY A 97 -4.61 3.26 5.45
N LYS A 98 -4.90 2.79 4.23
CA LYS A 98 -5.87 1.69 4.01
C LYS A 98 -5.23 0.29 4.05
N LEU A 99 -3.90 0.20 3.94
CA LEU A 99 -3.12 -1.05 3.87
C LEU A 99 -3.58 -2.00 2.75
N ASN A 100 -4.15 -1.46 1.68
CA ASN A 100 -4.73 -2.27 0.60
C ASN A 100 -3.67 -3.10 -0.11
N ARG A 101 -2.46 -2.57 -0.31
CA ARG A 101 -1.40 -3.26 -1.05
C ARG A 101 -0.88 -4.45 -0.24
N GLY A 102 -0.60 -4.25 1.04
CA GLY A 102 -0.16 -5.31 1.94
C GLY A 102 -1.23 -6.37 2.16
N MET A 103 -2.48 -5.96 2.42
CA MET A 103 -3.62 -6.89 2.56
C MET A 103 -3.88 -7.70 1.30
N SER A 104 -3.67 -7.12 0.12
CA SER A 104 -3.81 -7.82 -1.15
C SER A 104 -2.86 -9.00 -1.30
N VAL A 105 -1.66 -8.97 -0.71
CA VAL A 105 -0.77 -10.14 -0.68
C VAL A 105 -1.46 -11.29 0.07
N VAL A 106 -1.91 -11.01 1.29
CA VAL A 106 -2.56 -12.01 2.16
C VAL A 106 -3.82 -12.59 1.52
N GLU A 107 -4.67 -11.73 0.98
CA GLU A 107 -5.89 -12.15 0.30
C GLU A 107 -5.61 -12.98 -0.95
N SER A 108 -4.63 -12.57 -1.76
CA SER A 108 -4.26 -13.31 -2.97
C SER A 108 -3.73 -14.71 -2.65
N VAL A 109 -2.92 -14.86 -1.59
CA VAL A 109 -2.42 -16.18 -1.14
C VAL A 109 -3.59 -17.07 -0.69
N GLU A 110 -4.53 -16.53 0.09
CA GLU A 110 -5.70 -17.28 0.55
C GLU A 110 -6.61 -17.72 -0.59
N ILE A 111 -6.87 -16.81 -1.55
CA ILE A 111 -7.69 -17.09 -2.73
C ILE A 111 -7.03 -18.18 -3.59
N MET A 112 -5.72 -18.09 -3.85
CA MET A 112 -5.01 -19.09 -4.66
C MET A 112 -4.95 -20.46 -3.98
N LYS A 113 -4.82 -20.50 -2.65
CA LYS A 113 -4.86 -21.76 -1.89
C LYS A 113 -6.26 -22.35 -1.77
N GLY A 114 -7.31 -21.54 -1.92
CA GLY A 114 -8.71 -21.99 -1.81
C GLY A 114 -9.09 -22.48 -0.40
N ARG A 115 -8.32 -22.09 0.62
CA ARG A 115 -8.53 -22.46 2.03
C ARG A 115 -7.97 -21.39 2.95
N LEU A 116 -8.42 -21.40 4.20
CA LEU A 116 -7.82 -20.58 5.25
C LEU A 116 -6.32 -20.86 5.39
N LEU A 117 -5.56 -19.80 5.65
CA LEU A 117 -4.12 -19.85 5.87
C LEU A 117 -3.82 -20.41 7.26
N SER A 118 -2.81 -21.28 7.35
CA SER A 118 -2.20 -21.62 8.64
C SER A 118 -1.51 -20.39 9.24
N ASP A 119 -1.23 -20.39 10.54
CA ASP A 119 -0.57 -19.26 11.21
C ASP A 119 0.79 -18.91 10.59
N ARG A 120 1.55 -19.93 10.17
CA ARG A 120 2.81 -19.73 9.45
C ARG A 120 2.60 -19.09 8.09
N GLU A 121 1.65 -19.57 7.30
CA GLU A 121 1.35 -19.01 5.98
C GLU A 121 0.83 -17.57 6.10
N LEU A 122 -0.03 -17.29 7.08
CA LEU A 122 -0.51 -15.93 7.31
C LEU A 122 0.64 -15.01 7.69
N LEU A 123 1.55 -15.44 8.58
CA LEU A 123 2.71 -14.64 8.95
C LEU A 123 3.60 -14.36 7.73
N GLN A 124 3.95 -15.38 6.94
CA GLN A 124 4.76 -15.20 5.73
C GLN A 124 4.09 -14.23 4.73
N ALA A 125 2.79 -14.42 4.46
CA ALA A 125 2.05 -13.51 3.59
C ALA A 125 1.97 -12.08 4.17
N SER A 126 1.87 -11.95 5.50
CA SER A 126 1.86 -10.65 6.17
C SER A 126 3.22 -9.97 6.11
N VAL A 127 4.33 -10.69 6.25
CA VAL A 127 5.69 -10.15 6.10
C VAL A 127 5.89 -9.62 4.67
N LEU A 128 5.49 -10.39 3.65
CA LEU A 128 5.51 -9.92 2.25
C LEU A 128 4.59 -8.70 2.05
N GLY A 129 3.40 -8.70 2.65
CA GLY A 129 2.49 -7.56 2.60
C GLY A 129 3.09 -6.30 3.26
N TRP A 130 3.74 -6.44 4.41
CA TRP A 130 4.44 -5.33 5.06
C TRP A 130 5.64 -4.86 4.24
N ALA A 131 6.39 -5.76 3.60
CA ALA A 131 7.45 -5.38 2.67
C ALA A 131 6.93 -4.48 1.53
N VAL A 132 5.72 -4.73 1.01
CA VAL A 132 5.07 -3.82 0.03
C VAL A 132 4.70 -2.47 0.67
N GLU A 133 4.21 -2.45 1.91
CA GLU A 133 3.88 -1.21 2.62
C GLU A 133 5.16 -0.39 2.96
N PHE A 134 6.29 -1.05 3.24
CA PHE A 134 7.61 -0.42 3.37
C PHE A 134 8.07 0.19 2.03
N LEU A 135 7.90 -0.53 0.91
CA LEU A 135 8.19 -0.01 -0.42
C LEU A 135 7.34 1.23 -0.74
N GLN A 136 6.05 1.18 -0.41
CA GLN A 136 5.18 2.34 -0.56
C GLN A 136 5.65 3.51 0.33
N ALA A 137 6.00 3.25 1.58
CA ALA A 137 6.48 4.29 2.50
C ALA A 137 7.76 4.95 2.01
N PHE A 138 8.72 4.16 1.49
CA PHE A 138 9.92 4.65 0.82
C PHE A 138 9.58 5.66 -0.29
N PHE A 139 8.71 5.27 -1.23
CA PHE A 139 8.32 6.16 -2.32
C PHE A 139 7.59 7.40 -1.82
N LEU A 140 6.65 7.28 -0.88
CA LEU A 140 5.87 8.41 -0.37
C LEU A 140 6.73 9.44 0.35
N VAL A 141 7.72 9.02 1.14
CA VAL A 141 8.61 9.94 1.85
C VAL A 141 9.41 10.80 0.86
N LEU A 142 9.89 10.20 -0.23
CA LEU A 142 10.62 10.93 -1.28
C LEU A 142 9.69 11.77 -2.16
N ASP A 143 8.55 11.21 -2.57
CA ASP A 143 7.55 11.88 -3.40
C ASP A 143 7.02 13.14 -2.70
N ASP A 144 6.68 13.06 -1.41
CA ASP A 144 6.22 14.22 -0.63
C ASP A 144 7.26 15.35 -0.59
N LEU A 145 8.56 15.01 -0.53
CA LEU A 145 9.66 15.98 -0.58
C LEU A 145 9.81 16.60 -1.97
N MET A 146 9.79 15.78 -3.03
CA MET A 146 9.94 16.23 -4.43
C MET A 146 8.76 17.11 -4.86
N ASP A 147 7.54 16.73 -4.49
CA ASP A 147 6.31 17.45 -4.81
C ASP A 147 6.00 18.58 -3.81
N LYS A 148 6.85 18.79 -2.80
CA LYS A 148 6.66 19.79 -1.74
C LYS A 148 5.29 19.68 -1.04
N SER A 149 4.75 18.48 -0.97
CA SER A 149 3.46 18.16 -0.35
C SER A 149 3.37 18.64 1.10
N ILE A 150 2.16 19.00 1.54
CA ILE A 150 1.91 19.55 2.89
C ILE A 150 1.50 18.44 3.86
N THR A 151 0.55 17.60 3.47
CA THR A 151 -0.04 16.56 4.33
C THR A 151 -0.12 15.21 3.64
N ARG A 152 0.07 14.14 4.41
CA ARG A 152 -0.07 12.74 4.01
C ARG A 152 -0.80 11.97 5.10
N ARG A 153 -1.81 11.17 4.74
CA ARG A 153 -2.60 10.34 5.68
C ARG A 153 -3.18 11.15 6.87
N GLY A 154 -3.59 12.39 6.63
CA GLY A 154 -4.14 13.27 7.68
C GLY A 154 -3.11 13.88 8.64
N GLN A 155 -1.81 13.71 8.36
CA GLN A 155 -0.71 14.26 9.15
C GLN A 155 0.24 15.08 8.27
N PRO A 156 1.13 15.93 8.82
CA PRO A 156 2.16 16.60 8.02
C PRO A 156 3.05 15.61 7.26
N CYS A 157 3.48 15.95 6.05
CA CYS A 157 4.48 15.14 5.34
C CYS A 157 5.77 15.01 6.18
N TYR A 158 6.40 13.83 6.17
CA TYR A 158 7.48 13.49 7.11
C TYR A 158 8.65 14.49 7.09
N TYR A 159 9.07 14.93 5.89
CA TYR A 159 10.15 15.92 5.73
C TYR A 159 9.84 17.29 6.36
N ARG A 160 8.57 17.61 6.61
CA ARG A 160 8.14 18.86 7.26
C ARG A 160 8.15 18.79 8.79
N LEU A 161 8.38 17.62 9.37
CA LEU A 161 8.48 17.51 10.83
C LEU A 161 9.72 18.25 11.34
N PRO A 162 9.63 18.92 12.51
CA PRO A 162 10.77 19.61 13.09
C PRO A 162 11.99 18.70 13.23
N GLY A 163 13.12 19.14 12.67
CA GLY A 163 14.39 18.43 12.70
C GLY A 163 14.58 17.35 11.62
N VAL A 164 13.55 16.96 10.86
CA VAL A 164 13.67 15.93 9.81
C VAL A 164 14.25 16.53 8.53
N ASN A 165 13.55 17.47 7.87
CA ASN A 165 14.00 18.11 6.63
C ASN A 165 14.56 17.09 5.61
N THR A 166 15.80 17.27 5.15
CA THR A 166 16.48 16.39 4.17
C THR A 166 16.95 15.06 4.74
N ILE A 167 16.92 14.85 6.07
CA ILE A 167 17.20 13.53 6.67
C ILE A 167 16.18 12.50 6.18
N SER A 168 14.96 12.95 5.81
CA SER A 168 13.94 12.10 5.21
C SER A 168 14.42 11.30 4.00
N VAL A 169 15.41 11.80 3.25
CA VAL A 169 16.00 11.09 2.11
C VAL A 169 16.71 9.82 2.56
N ASN A 170 17.54 9.91 3.60
CA ASN A 170 18.20 8.73 4.17
C ASN A 170 17.20 7.81 4.87
N ASP A 171 16.22 8.39 5.58
CA ASP A 171 15.18 7.60 6.23
C ASP A 171 14.39 6.78 5.21
N ALA A 172 14.11 7.32 4.02
CA ALA A 172 13.50 6.57 2.93
C ALA A 172 14.37 5.38 2.48
N ILE A 173 15.69 5.58 2.33
CA ILE A 173 16.64 4.50 1.99
C ILE A 173 16.62 3.40 3.06
N LEU A 174 16.50 3.76 4.34
CA LEU A 174 16.34 2.79 5.43
C LEU A 174 15.02 2.03 5.35
N LEU A 175 13.91 2.68 4.95
CA LEU A 175 12.62 2.02 4.72
C LEU A 175 12.70 1.00 3.57
N GLU A 176 13.39 1.33 2.47
CA GLU A 176 13.66 0.37 1.39
C GLU A 176 14.56 -0.78 1.88
N SER A 177 15.62 -0.46 2.61
CA SER A 177 16.56 -1.45 3.16
C SER A 177 15.88 -2.45 4.11
N ALA A 178 14.86 -2.02 4.85
CA ALA A 178 14.07 -2.86 5.73
C ALA A 178 13.40 -4.03 4.99
N ILE A 179 12.98 -3.83 3.74
CA ILE A 179 12.40 -4.87 2.88
C ILE A 179 13.37 -6.06 2.80
N TYR A 180 14.62 -5.80 2.43
CA TYR A 180 15.61 -6.85 2.22
C TYR A 180 16.05 -7.53 3.52
N GLN A 181 15.99 -6.83 4.66
CA GLN A 181 16.19 -7.44 5.97
C GLN A 181 15.07 -8.43 6.32
N LEU A 182 13.81 -8.06 6.02
CA LEU A 182 12.65 -8.95 6.22
C LEU A 182 12.70 -10.15 5.29
N LEU A 183 12.99 -9.93 3.99
CA LEU A 183 13.12 -11.01 3.02
C LEU A 183 14.21 -12.00 3.45
N LYS A 184 15.38 -11.50 3.85
CA LYS A 184 16.49 -12.34 4.31
C LYS A 184 16.15 -13.13 5.58
N SER A 185 15.43 -12.52 6.52
CA SER A 185 15.12 -13.16 7.81
C SER A 185 14.08 -14.27 7.67
N HIS A 186 13.07 -14.07 6.81
CA HIS A 186 11.92 -14.97 6.69
C HIS A 186 12.00 -15.94 5.51
N PHE A 187 12.71 -15.58 4.43
CA PHE A 187 12.60 -16.30 3.15
C PHE A 187 13.93 -16.83 2.62
N ARG A 188 15.09 -16.55 3.23
CA ARG A 188 16.43 -16.98 2.73
C ARG A 188 16.59 -18.47 2.40
N ASN A 189 15.76 -19.34 2.99
CA ASN A 189 15.80 -20.79 2.78
C ASN A 189 14.66 -21.29 1.89
N GLU A 190 13.76 -20.41 1.46
CA GLU A 190 12.67 -20.72 0.53
C GLU A 190 13.24 -20.73 -0.90
N THR A 191 12.72 -21.61 -1.75
CA THR A 191 13.24 -21.79 -3.12
C THR A 191 13.05 -20.56 -4.01
N TYR A 192 12.09 -19.70 -3.66
CA TYR A 192 11.73 -18.48 -4.39
C TYR A 192 12.35 -17.20 -3.79
N TYR A 193 13.32 -17.33 -2.88
CA TYR A 193 13.97 -16.17 -2.21
C TYR A 193 14.58 -15.17 -3.20
N VAL A 194 15.29 -15.68 -4.22
CA VAL A 194 15.94 -14.84 -5.24
C VAL A 194 14.88 -14.13 -6.07
N ASP A 195 13.81 -14.82 -6.46
CA ASP A 195 12.69 -14.22 -7.20
C ASP A 195 12.02 -13.07 -6.42
N LEU A 196 11.92 -13.19 -5.09
CA LEU A 196 11.43 -12.09 -4.24
C LEU A 196 12.35 -10.87 -4.30
N ILE A 197 13.67 -11.07 -4.21
CA ILE A 197 14.63 -9.96 -4.30
C ILE A 197 14.55 -9.29 -5.67
N GLU A 198 14.56 -10.09 -6.74
CA GLU A 198 14.51 -9.59 -8.11
C GLU A 198 13.24 -8.79 -8.39
N ILE A 199 12.07 -9.29 -7.99
CA ILE A 199 10.81 -8.58 -8.26
C ILE A 199 10.70 -7.27 -7.48
N PHE A 200 11.25 -7.18 -6.25
CA PHE A 200 11.30 -5.92 -5.51
C PHE A 200 12.24 -4.90 -6.19
N HIS A 201 13.43 -5.33 -6.64
CA HIS A 201 14.35 -4.44 -7.36
C HIS A 201 13.78 -3.98 -8.70
N GLU A 202 13.21 -4.90 -9.49
CA GLU A 202 12.59 -4.59 -10.78
C GLU A 202 11.42 -3.61 -10.59
N THR A 203 10.54 -3.85 -9.61
CA THR A 203 9.43 -2.96 -9.31
C THR A 203 9.91 -1.58 -8.84
N THR A 204 11.01 -1.53 -8.09
CA THR A 204 11.62 -0.27 -7.63
C THR A 204 12.19 0.52 -8.80
N PHE A 205 12.87 -0.14 -9.73
CA PHE A 205 13.38 0.46 -10.96
C PHE A 205 12.25 1.00 -11.84
N GLN A 206 11.19 0.21 -12.04
CA GLN A 206 10.00 0.61 -12.78
C GLN A 206 9.34 1.84 -12.15
N THR A 207 9.14 1.83 -10.84
CA THR A 207 8.49 2.93 -10.11
C THR A 207 9.33 4.20 -10.14
N SER A 208 10.65 4.08 -9.96
CA SER A 208 11.58 5.20 -10.07
C SER A 208 11.62 5.77 -11.49
N THR A 209 11.50 4.92 -12.52
CA THR A 209 11.38 5.35 -13.92
C THR A 209 10.09 6.14 -14.15
N GLY A 210 8.97 5.66 -13.62
CA GLY A 210 7.70 6.40 -13.65
C GLY A 210 7.79 7.76 -12.95
N GLN A 211 8.47 7.81 -11.79
CA GLN A 211 8.71 9.05 -11.07
C GLN A 211 9.56 10.03 -11.90
N LEU A 212 10.62 9.56 -12.57
CA LEU A 212 11.41 10.39 -13.47
C LEU A 212 10.54 11.00 -14.57
N LEU A 213 9.70 10.19 -15.23
CA LEU A 213 8.80 10.65 -16.29
C LEU A 213 7.82 11.72 -15.80
N ASP A 214 7.31 11.58 -14.57
CA ASP A 214 6.42 12.55 -13.92
C ASP A 214 7.14 13.88 -13.67
N LEU A 215 8.31 13.83 -13.03
CA LEU A 215 9.05 15.04 -12.62
C LEU A 215 9.56 15.85 -13.82
N ILE A 216 10.12 15.20 -14.84
CA ILE A 216 10.63 15.94 -16.02
C ILE A 216 9.49 16.43 -16.93
N ASN A 217 8.25 16.00 -16.70
CA ASN A 217 7.07 16.55 -17.38
C ASN A 217 6.63 17.90 -16.83
N ALA A 218 6.94 18.18 -15.56
CA ALA A 218 6.56 19.40 -14.87
C ALA A 218 7.76 20.36 -14.69
N PRO A 219 8.43 20.82 -15.77
CA PRO A 219 9.51 21.79 -15.64
C PRO A 219 8.97 23.15 -15.17
N GLU A 220 9.87 24.02 -14.70
CA GLU A 220 9.54 25.38 -14.24
C GLU A 220 8.78 26.22 -15.30
N SER A 221 8.98 25.92 -16.59
CA SER A 221 8.24 26.53 -17.70
C SER A 221 7.15 25.60 -18.21
N VAL A 222 5.88 25.98 -17.98
CA VAL A 222 4.71 25.23 -18.47
C VAL A 222 4.71 25.17 -20.01
N ASP A 223 4.67 23.96 -20.55
CA ASP A 223 4.60 23.68 -21.99
C ASP A 223 3.63 22.53 -22.23
N LEU A 224 2.35 22.87 -22.44
CA LEU A 224 1.29 21.88 -22.65
C LEU A 224 1.43 21.11 -23.97
N SER A 225 2.34 21.49 -24.88
CA SER A 225 2.62 20.71 -26.09
C SER A 225 3.35 19.40 -25.81
N LYS A 226 3.99 19.28 -24.64
CA LYS A 226 4.71 18.08 -24.18
C LYS A 226 3.84 17.10 -23.40
N ILE A 227 2.61 17.49 -23.08
CA ILE A 227 1.62 16.66 -22.40
C ILE A 227 0.92 15.78 -23.44
N SER A 228 0.89 14.47 -23.20
CA SER A 228 0.19 13.51 -24.05
C SER A 228 -0.38 12.35 -23.23
N LEU A 229 -1.48 11.77 -23.72
CA LEU A 229 -2.11 10.59 -23.11
C LEU A 229 -1.16 9.39 -23.07
N GLU A 230 -0.30 9.26 -24.08
CA GLU A 230 0.74 8.22 -24.10
C GLU A 230 1.72 8.39 -22.94
N LYS A 231 2.19 9.62 -22.71
CA LYS A 231 3.10 9.92 -21.60
C LYS A 231 2.42 9.74 -20.25
N PHE A 232 1.18 10.21 -20.10
CA PHE A 232 0.36 9.93 -18.91
C PHE A 232 0.26 8.43 -18.65
N ARG A 233 -0.04 7.63 -19.67
CA ARG A 233 -0.17 6.19 -19.55
C ARG A 233 1.12 5.53 -19.06
N LEU A 234 2.27 5.93 -19.60
CA LEU A 234 3.57 5.45 -19.12
C LEU A 234 3.81 5.85 -17.66
N ILE A 235 3.51 7.10 -17.29
CA ILE A 235 3.61 7.54 -15.89
C ILE A 235 2.72 6.68 -14.99
N ALA A 236 1.44 6.52 -15.31
CA ALA A 236 0.49 5.72 -14.53
C ALA A 236 0.93 4.26 -14.38
N ILE A 237 1.38 3.63 -15.47
CA ILE A 237 1.85 2.24 -15.47
C ILE A 237 3.10 2.10 -14.59
N TYR A 238 4.12 2.90 -14.85
CA TYR A 238 5.41 2.76 -14.19
C TYR A 238 5.40 3.27 -12.75
N LYS A 239 4.88 4.49 -12.50
CA LYS A 239 4.85 5.13 -11.17
C LYS A 239 3.89 4.44 -10.22
N THR A 240 2.79 3.87 -10.72
CA THR A 240 1.70 3.39 -9.85
C THR A 240 1.38 1.92 -10.06
N ALA A 241 1.17 1.47 -11.29
CA ALA A 241 0.54 0.18 -11.54
C ALA A 241 1.37 -1.03 -11.07
N TYR A 242 2.68 -1.03 -11.35
CA TYR A 242 3.57 -2.15 -10.98
C TYR A 242 3.59 -2.41 -9.48
N TYR A 243 3.96 -1.43 -8.66
CA TYR A 243 4.10 -1.64 -7.21
C TYR A 243 2.75 -1.75 -6.48
N SER A 244 1.69 -1.14 -7.02
CA SER A 244 0.39 -1.08 -6.35
C SER A 244 -0.50 -2.29 -6.63
N PHE A 245 -0.39 -2.89 -7.82
CA PHE A 245 -1.30 -3.94 -8.27
C PHE A 245 -0.55 -5.21 -8.65
N TYR A 246 0.47 -5.13 -9.51
CA TYR A 246 1.20 -6.32 -9.95
C TYR A 246 2.02 -6.96 -8.83
N LEU A 247 2.86 -6.18 -8.14
CA LEU A 247 3.78 -6.69 -7.12
C LEU A 247 3.05 -7.50 -6.03
N PRO A 248 1.96 -7.02 -5.38
CA PRO A 248 1.28 -7.80 -4.35
C PRO A 248 0.81 -9.19 -4.81
N VAL A 249 0.28 -9.28 -6.04
CA VAL A 249 -0.20 -10.53 -6.61
C VAL A 249 0.95 -11.43 -7.00
N ALA A 250 2.01 -10.88 -7.61
CA ALA A 250 3.18 -11.65 -8.00
C ALA A 250 3.92 -12.24 -6.79
N LEU A 251 4.00 -11.50 -5.67
CA LEU A 251 4.52 -12.04 -4.40
C LEU A 251 3.67 -13.22 -3.89
N ALA A 252 2.34 -13.12 -3.99
CA ALA A 252 1.44 -14.20 -3.63
C ALA A 252 1.59 -15.42 -4.56
N MET A 253 1.81 -15.20 -5.85
CA MET A 253 2.06 -16.25 -6.85
C MET A 253 3.35 -17.00 -6.54
N LEU A 254 4.45 -16.28 -6.25
CA LEU A 254 5.73 -16.87 -5.84
C LEU A 254 5.58 -17.71 -4.58
N MET A 255 4.93 -17.16 -3.54
CA MET A 255 4.69 -17.86 -2.29
C MET A 255 3.80 -19.12 -2.46
N CYS A 256 2.84 -19.07 -3.39
CA CYS A 256 2.00 -20.22 -3.70
C CYS A 256 2.68 -21.27 -4.58
N GLY A 257 3.84 -20.97 -5.17
CA GLY A 257 4.54 -21.84 -6.10
C GLY A 257 3.91 -21.89 -7.50
N VAL A 258 3.29 -20.79 -7.95
CA VAL A 258 2.74 -20.69 -9.31
C VAL A 258 3.90 -20.73 -10.30
N PRO A 259 3.91 -21.68 -11.27
CA PRO A 259 5.01 -21.82 -12.22
C PRO A 259 5.03 -20.66 -13.23
N SER A 260 6.17 -20.43 -13.86
CA SER A 260 6.34 -19.42 -14.93
C SER A 260 5.50 -19.74 -16.17
N GLU A 261 5.25 -21.03 -16.42
CA GLU A 261 4.39 -21.53 -17.49
C GLU A 261 3.74 -22.87 -17.11
N TYR A 262 2.57 -23.15 -17.66
CA TYR A 262 1.93 -24.47 -17.57
C TYR A 262 0.97 -24.73 -18.74
N GLN A 263 0.70 -25.99 -19.03
CA GLN A 263 -0.38 -26.38 -19.97
C GLN A 263 -1.71 -26.39 -19.24
N SER A 264 -2.64 -25.54 -19.65
CA SER A 264 -3.98 -25.52 -19.08
C SER A 264 -4.76 -26.77 -19.49
N LYS A 265 -5.34 -27.47 -18.52
CA LYS A 265 -6.19 -28.64 -18.78
C LYS A 265 -7.56 -28.22 -19.29
N SER A 266 -8.07 -27.09 -18.82
CA SER A 266 -9.37 -26.55 -19.19
C SER A 266 -9.39 -25.92 -20.58
N SER A 267 -8.32 -25.24 -21.00
CA SER A 267 -8.25 -24.61 -22.34
C SER A 267 -7.37 -25.33 -23.36
N GLY A 268 -6.46 -26.20 -22.92
CA GLY A 268 -5.47 -26.87 -23.78
C GLY A 268 -4.34 -25.95 -24.27
N GLN A 269 -4.20 -24.75 -23.70
CA GLN A 269 -3.20 -23.75 -24.11
C GLN A 269 -2.05 -23.64 -23.11
N THR A 270 -0.87 -23.25 -23.59
CA THR A 270 0.22 -22.77 -22.72
C THR A 270 -0.19 -21.47 -22.05
N VAL A 271 -0.10 -21.42 -20.73
CA VAL A 271 -0.40 -20.25 -19.91
C VAL A 271 0.88 -19.71 -19.32
N HIS A 272 1.09 -18.40 -19.45
CA HIS A 272 2.13 -17.65 -18.75
C HIS A 272 1.48 -16.80 -17.66
N PRO A 273 1.26 -17.33 -16.45
CA PRO A 273 0.39 -16.69 -15.45
C PRO A 273 0.90 -15.33 -14.99
N TYR A 274 2.23 -15.11 -14.93
CA TYR A 274 2.80 -13.82 -14.56
C TYR A 274 2.55 -12.74 -15.62
N ASP A 275 2.64 -13.09 -16.91
CA ASP A 275 2.34 -12.16 -18.00
C ASP A 275 0.84 -11.82 -18.06
N LEU A 276 0.00 -12.82 -17.84
CA LEU A 276 -1.44 -12.63 -17.76
C LEU A 276 -1.82 -11.74 -16.57
N ALA A 277 -1.30 -12.04 -15.37
CA ALA A 277 -1.52 -11.23 -14.19
C ALA A 277 -1.02 -9.79 -14.39
N ARG A 278 0.16 -9.62 -14.98
CA ARG A 278 0.71 -8.31 -15.34
C ARG A 278 -0.22 -7.56 -16.29
N SER A 279 -0.71 -8.19 -17.36
CA SER A 279 -1.59 -7.53 -18.34
C SER A 279 -2.88 -6.97 -17.69
N ILE A 280 -3.49 -7.74 -16.79
CA ILE A 280 -4.72 -7.37 -16.09
C ILE A 280 -4.44 -6.28 -15.05
N LEU A 281 -3.43 -6.48 -14.21
CA LEU A 281 -3.14 -5.60 -13.07
C LEU A 281 -2.56 -4.26 -13.51
N LEU A 282 -1.85 -4.20 -14.63
CA LEU A 282 -1.42 -2.93 -15.22
C LEU A 282 -2.62 -2.12 -15.75
N ALA A 283 -3.61 -2.75 -16.38
CA ALA A 283 -4.83 -2.07 -16.81
C ALA A 283 -5.66 -1.55 -15.62
N VAL A 284 -5.78 -2.35 -14.55
CA VAL A 284 -6.40 -1.93 -13.29
C VAL A 284 -5.65 -0.75 -12.67
N GLY A 285 -4.31 -0.78 -12.70
CA GLY A 285 -3.49 0.30 -12.17
C GLY A 285 -3.57 1.59 -12.96
N GLU A 286 -3.66 1.52 -14.29
CA GLU A 286 -3.93 2.68 -15.15
C GLU A 286 -5.28 3.31 -14.79
N TYR A 287 -6.33 2.50 -14.66
CA TYR A 287 -7.66 2.97 -14.21
C TYR A 287 -7.59 3.62 -12.82
N PHE A 288 -6.87 3.02 -11.88
CA PHE A 288 -6.70 3.59 -10.54
C PHE A 288 -6.03 4.97 -10.58
N GLN A 289 -5.04 5.19 -11.44
CA GLN A 289 -4.40 6.49 -11.58
C GLN A 289 -5.34 7.51 -12.23
N VAL A 290 -6.10 7.13 -13.27
CA VAL A 290 -7.13 8.02 -13.85
C VAL A 290 -8.17 8.43 -12.81
N GLN A 291 -8.58 7.49 -11.94
CA GLN A 291 -9.46 7.79 -10.81
C GLN A 291 -8.80 8.72 -9.78
N ASP A 292 -7.50 8.57 -9.48
CA ASP A 292 -6.79 9.48 -8.56
C ASP A 292 -6.75 10.91 -9.10
N ASP A 293 -6.38 11.09 -10.37
CA ASP A 293 -6.34 12.39 -11.06
C ASP A 293 -7.74 13.03 -11.12
N PHE A 294 -8.77 12.23 -11.44
CA PHE A 294 -10.15 12.73 -11.47
C PHE A 294 -10.60 13.19 -10.07
N LEU A 295 -10.27 12.44 -9.02
CA LEU A 295 -10.58 12.82 -7.65
C LEU A 295 -9.76 14.03 -7.20
N ASP A 296 -8.52 14.20 -7.65
CA ASP A 296 -7.69 15.38 -7.37
C ASP A 296 -8.36 16.67 -7.87
N PHE A 297 -8.99 16.59 -9.04
CA PHE A 297 -9.80 17.66 -9.62
C PHE A 297 -11.18 17.82 -8.94
N ALA A 298 -11.95 16.74 -8.84
CA ALA A 298 -13.39 16.77 -8.60
C ALA A 298 -13.81 16.46 -7.16
N GLY A 299 -12.93 15.86 -6.36
CA GLY A 299 -13.23 15.43 -5.00
C GLY A 299 -13.04 16.55 -3.97
N ILE A 300 -13.64 16.34 -2.79
CA ILE A 300 -13.58 17.28 -1.69
C ILE A 300 -12.38 16.90 -0.78
N PRO A 301 -11.48 17.82 -0.38
CA PRO A 301 -10.25 17.48 0.35
C PRO A 301 -10.45 16.60 1.59
N GLU A 302 -11.55 16.78 2.34
CA GLU A 302 -11.88 15.98 3.53
C GLU A 302 -12.13 14.50 3.19
N GLN A 303 -12.61 14.19 1.98
CA GLN A 303 -12.85 12.83 1.50
C GLN A 303 -11.58 12.19 0.94
N ILE A 304 -10.72 12.98 0.29
CA ILE A 304 -9.50 12.48 -0.36
C ILE A 304 -8.36 12.32 0.67
N GLY A 305 -8.38 13.11 1.74
CA GLY A 305 -7.32 13.16 2.77
C GLY A 305 -6.06 13.91 2.32
N LYS A 306 -6.11 14.60 1.18
CA LYS A 306 -5.11 15.54 0.66
C LYS A 306 -5.80 16.69 -0.07
N VAL A 307 -5.11 17.83 -0.16
CA VAL A 307 -5.46 18.91 -1.10
C VAL A 307 -4.96 18.47 -2.48
N GLY A 308 -5.80 18.58 -3.51
CA GLY A 308 -5.39 18.29 -4.87
C GLY A 308 -4.45 19.35 -5.41
N THR A 309 -3.36 18.94 -6.06
CA THR A 309 -2.30 19.85 -6.52
C THR A 309 -1.93 19.68 -7.99
N ASP A 310 -2.55 18.74 -8.71
CA ASP A 310 -2.12 18.37 -10.07
C ASP A 310 -2.09 19.57 -11.04
N ILE A 311 -3.06 20.47 -10.92
CA ILE A 311 -3.17 21.66 -11.75
C ILE A 311 -2.04 22.65 -11.47
N VAL A 312 -1.75 22.92 -10.20
CA VAL A 312 -0.74 23.93 -9.81
C VAL A 312 0.69 23.40 -9.95
N ASP A 313 0.85 22.07 -9.87
CA ASP A 313 2.12 21.37 -10.00
C ASP A 313 2.45 20.97 -11.45
N ASN A 314 1.65 21.41 -12.43
CA ASN A 314 1.89 21.15 -13.85
C ASN A 314 1.98 19.65 -14.18
N LYS A 315 1.18 18.81 -13.49
CA LYS A 315 1.20 17.36 -13.67
C LYS A 315 0.63 16.95 -15.02
N CYS A 316 1.15 15.84 -15.58
CA CYS A 316 0.66 15.22 -16.82
C CYS A 316 -0.63 14.43 -16.58
N SER A 317 -1.63 15.01 -15.92
CA SER A 317 -2.81 14.25 -15.48
C SER A 317 -3.70 13.82 -16.65
N TRP A 318 -4.51 12.79 -16.42
CA TRP A 318 -5.57 12.39 -17.34
C TRP A 318 -6.53 13.55 -17.63
N CYS A 319 -6.82 14.38 -16.62
CA CYS A 319 -7.74 15.51 -16.71
C CYS A 319 -7.28 16.55 -17.74
N ILE A 320 -6.03 17.01 -17.66
CA ILE A 320 -5.52 18.02 -18.60
C ILE A 320 -5.40 17.47 -20.02
N ASN A 321 -4.95 16.22 -20.16
CA ASN A 321 -4.87 15.56 -21.46
C ASN A 321 -6.23 15.46 -22.15
N THR A 322 -7.25 15.04 -21.40
CA THR A 322 -8.62 14.91 -21.90
C THR A 322 -9.23 16.27 -22.22
N ALA A 323 -8.97 17.29 -21.39
CA ALA A 323 -9.45 18.64 -21.65
C ALA A 323 -8.80 19.26 -22.89
N LEU A 324 -7.49 19.11 -23.07
CA LEU A 324 -6.78 19.62 -24.25
C LEU A 324 -7.29 19.00 -25.56
N ALA A 325 -7.70 17.73 -25.54
CA ALA A 325 -8.27 17.05 -26.70
C ALA A 325 -9.68 17.54 -27.06
N ALA A 326 -10.43 18.09 -26.09
CA ALA A 326 -11.81 18.54 -26.27
C ALA A 326 -11.99 20.07 -26.34
N ALA A 327 -10.97 20.83 -25.93
CA ALA A 327 -11.04 22.28 -25.81
C ALA A 327 -11.12 23.00 -27.16
N SER A 328 -11.95 24.06 -27.22
CA SER A 328 -11.91 25.04 -28.31
C SER A 328 -10.57 25.80 -28.33
N PRO A 329 -10.23 26.50 -29.42
CA PRO A 329 -9.04 27.36 -29.47
C PRO A 329 -8.97 28.38 -28.31
N GLU A 330 -10.10 28.97 -27.93
CA GLU A 330 -10.21 29.93 -26.84
C GLU A 330 -10.00 29.28 -25.47
N GLN A 331 -10.63 28.13 -25.23
CA GLN A 331 -10.43 27.34 -24.01
C GLN A 331 -8.96 26.89 -23.90
N ARG A 332 -8.36 26.44 -25.00
CA ARG A 332 -6.95 26.04 -25.05
C ARG A 332 -6.01 27.19 -24.73
N ALA A 333 -6.30 28.41 -25.19
CA ALA A 333 -5.52 29.59 -24.83
C ALA A 333 -5.56 29.88 -23.31
N ILE A 334 -6.73 29.70 -22.68
CA ILE A 334 -6.87 29.86 -21.22
C ILE A 334 -6.11 28.76 -20.48
N LEU A 335 -6.19 27.50 -20.92
CA LEU A 335 -5.43 26.39 -20.33
C LEU A 335 -3.92 26.67 -20.39
N ASN A 336 -3.40 27.10 -21.56
CA ASN A 336 -1.99 27.46 -21.71
C ASN A 336 -1.55 28.59 -20.77
N ALA A 337 -2.42 29.57 -20.51
CA ALA A 337 -2.10 30.69 -19.63
C ALA A 337 -2.19 30.33 -18.14
N SER A 338 -3.07 29.38 -17.77
CA SER A 338 -3.52 29.18 -16.39
C SER A 338 -2.99 27.89 -15.74
N TYR A 339 -2.71 26.84 -16.51
CA TYR A 339 -2.22 25.56 -15.96
C TYR A 339 -0.79 25.70 -15.41
N GLY A 340 -0.45 24.96 -14.36
CA GLY A 340 0.87 24.98 -13.72
C GLY A 340 1.23 26.31 -13.05
N ARG A 341 0.23 27.12 -12.68
CA ARG A 341 0.42 28.38 -11.96
C ARG A 341 0.06 28.20 -10.50
N GLN A 342 0.95 28.63 -9.62
CA GLN A 342 0.74 28.69 -8.16
C GLN A 342 -0.19 29.87 -7.81
N ASP A 343 -1.39 29.88 -8.39
CA ASP A 343 -2.41 30.93 -8.27
C ASP A 343 -3.82 30.31 -8.27
N ALA A 344 -4.57 30.53 -7.19
CA ALA A 344 -5.90 29.95 -7.00
C ALA A 344 -6.92 30.43 -8.04
N GLY A 345 -6.78 31.65 -8.57
CA GLY A 345 -7.65 32.18 -9.61
C GLY A 345 -7.40 31.51 -10.96
N MET A 346 -6.14 31.20 -11.28
CA MET A 346 -5.77 30.43 -12.47
C MET A 346 -6.20 28.98 -12.36
N GLU A 347 -6.02 28.36 -11.19
CA GLU A 347 -6.52 27.02 -10.91
C GLU A 347 -8.04 26.93 -11.12
N ALA A 348 -8.80 27.90 -10.59
CA ALA A 348 -10.25 27.96 -10.77
C ALA A 348 -10.67 28.09 -12.25
N LYS A 349 -9.91 28.81 -13.08
CA LYS A 349 -10.16 28.87 -14.53
C LYS A 349 -9.95 27.54 -15.22
N VAL A 350 -8.89 26.80 -14.86
CA VAL A 350 -8.64 25.44 -15.37
C VAL A 350 -9.78 24.52 -14.98
N LYS A 351 -10.17 24.51 -13.70
CA LYS A 351 -11.28 23.71 -13.18
C LYS A 351 -12.58 23.99 -13.92
N ARG A 352 -12.87 25.27 -14.21
CA ARG A 352 -14.05 25.65 -15.01
C ARG A 352 -14.00 25.06 -16.42
N ILE A 353 -12.85 25.10 -17.08
CA ILE A 353 -12.71 24.50 -18.42
C ILE A 353 -12.90 22.98 -18.36
N PHE A 354 -12.39 22.31 -17.32
CA PHE A 354 -12.62 20.88 -17.13
C PHE A 354 -14.12 20.57 -17.02
N GLU A 355 -14.90 21.40 -16.32
CA GLU A 355 -16.37 21.25 -16.31
C GLU A 355 -16.98 21.56 -17.68
N ASP A 356 -16.59 22.66 -18.33
CA ASP A 356 -17.17 23.10 -19.62
C ASP A 356 -16.96 22.08 -20.76
N VAL A 357 -15.87 21.32 -20.75
CA VAL A 357 -15.61 20.25 -21.74
C VAL A 357 -16.29 18.91 -21.39
N GLY A 358 -17.05 18.86 -20.28
CA GLY A 358 -17.75 17.67 -19.81
C GLY A 358 -16.81 16.57 -19.32
N LEU A 359 -15.78 16.94 -18.54
CA LEU A 359 -14.76 15.99 -18.08
C LEU A 359 -15.35 14.89 -17.18
N ARG A 360 -16.41 15.18 -16.42
CA ARG A 360 -17.11 14.21 -15.57
C ARG A 360 -17.76 13.10 -16.38
N GLU A 361 -18.48 13.47 -17.44
CA GLU A 361 -19.14 12.52 -18.34
C GLU A 361 -18.09 11.65 -19.06
N LYS A 362 -16.97 12.26 -19.47
CA LYS A 362 -15.86 11.52 -20.09
C LYS A 362 -15.21 10.53 -19.12
N TYR A 363 -15.06 10.90 -17.85
CA TYR A 363 -14.55 10.00 -16.81
C TYR A 363 -15.48 8.80 -16.62
N HIS A 364 -16.79 9.04 -16.48
CA HIS A 364 -17.75 7.95 -16.30
C HIS A 364 -17.81 7.01 -17.51
N ALA A 365 -17.77 7.56 -18.73
CA ALA A 365 -17.70 6.75 -19.95
C ALA A 365 -16.39 5.93 -20.03
N TYR A 366 -15.25 6.51 -19.63
CA TYR A 366 -13.98 5.80 -19.53
C TYR A 366 -14.03 4.68 -18.47
N GLU A 367 -14.58 4.96 -17.29
CA GLU A 367 -14.72 4.02 -16.18
C GLU A 367 -15.55 2.79 -16.57
N GLU A 368 -16.70 2.99 -17.23
CA GLU A 368 -17.54 1.89 -17.72
C GLU A 368 -16.84 1.05 -18.80
N LYS A 369 -16.15 1.71 -19.72
CA LYS A 369 -15.38 1.05 -20.78
C LYS A 369 -14.27 0.17 -20.18
N VAL A 370 -13.42 0.74 -19.33
CA VAL A 370 -12.28 0.01 -18.75
C VAL A 370 -12.75 -1.11 -17.83
N TYR A 371 -13.82 -0.90 -17.05
CA TYR A 371 -14.42 -1.98 -16.25
C TYR A 371 -14.83 -3.18 -17.13
N THR A 372 -15.46 -2.91 -18.28
CA THR A 372 -15.88 -3.95 -19.23
C THR A 372 -14.67 -4.68 -19.83
N GLU A 373 -13.65 -3.94 -20.28
CA GLU A 373 -12.43 -4.50 -20.86
C GLU A 373 -11.65 -5.36 -19.85
N VAL A 374 -11.44 -4.85 -18.63
CA VAL A 374 -10.76 -5.59 -17.56
C VAL A 374 -11.56 -6.83 -17.15
N THR A 375 -12.89 -6.73 -17.03
CA THR A 375 -13.74 -7.89 -16.71
C THR A 375 -13.61 -8.99 -17.77
N ALA A 376 -13.56 -8.63 -19.05
CA ALA A 376 -13.34 -9.58 -20.14
C ALA A 376 -11.95 -10.24 -20.06
N LEU A 377 -10.90 -9.49 -19.73
CA LEU A 377 -9.56 -10.04 -19.49
C LEU A 377 -9.53 -10.98 -18.29
N ILE A 378 -10.26 -10.69 -17.21
CA ILE A 378 -10.36 -11.58 -16.05
C ILE A 378 -11.07 -12.87 -16.43
N GLN A 379 -12.15 -12.79 -17.21
CA GLN A 379 -12.89 -13.97 -17.66
C GLN A 379 -12.06 -14.91 -18.55
N SER A 380 -11.06 -14.39 -19.26
CA SER A 380 -10.17 -15.20 -20.10
C SER A 380 -9.12 -15.99 -19.31
N VAL A 381 -8.95 -15.73 -18.01
CA VAL A 381 -8.01 -16.48 -17.17
C VAL A 381 -8.48 -17.94 -17.05
N PRO A 382 -7.64 -18.92 -17.43
CA PRO A 382 -7.96 -20.33 -17.28
C PRO A 382 -7.81 -20.76 -15.82
N GLU A 383 -8.84 -21.40 -15.26
CA GLU A 383 -8.84 -21.89 -13.88
C GLU A 383 -8.74 -23.42 -13.87
N ASP A 384 -7.52 -23.91 -13.68
CA ASP A 384 -7.25 -25.35 -13.54
C ASP A 384 -7.21 -25.77 -12.07
N GLU A 385 -7.45 -27.05 -11.80
CA GLU A 385 -7.26 -27.66 -10.47
C GLU A 385 -5.78 -27.61 -10.05
N GLY A 386 -5.51 -27.31 -8.78
CA GLY A 386 -4.16 -27.17 -8.22
C GLY A 386 -3.67 -25.72 -8.10
N VAL A 387 -2.36 -25.55 -7.99
CA VAL A 387 -1.70 -24.24 -7.86
C VAL A 387 -1.76 -23.51 -9.21
N SER A 388 -2.74 -22.63 -9.34
CA SER A 388 -2.96 -21.83 -10.55
C SER A 388 -3.50 -20.46 -10.19
N LEU A 389 -3.39 -19.53 -11.13
CA LEU A 389 -3.95 -18.21 -11.02
C LEU A 389 -5.49 -18.31 -10.97
N LYS A 390 -6.12 -17.59 -10.04
CA LYS A 390 -7.58 -17.58 -9.87
C LYS A 390 -8.16 -16.25 -10.29
N ARG A 391 -9.28 -16.26 -11.01
CA ARG A 391 -10.00 -15.04 -11.44
C ARG A 391 -10.37 -14.16 -10.26
N HIS A 392 -10.74 -14.81 -9.16
CA HIS A 392 -11.19 -14.12 -7.95
C HIS A 392 -10.11 -13.20 -7.35
N VAL A 393 -8.83 -13.47 -7.59
CA VAL A 393 -7.75 -12.54 -7.21
C VAL A 393 -7.99 -11.18 -7.86
N PHE A 394 -8.24 -11.16 -9.17
CA PHE A 394 -8.42 -9.91 -9.91
C PHE A 394 -9.77 -9.24 -9.65
N THR A 395 -10.86 -10.02 -9.53
CA THR A 395 -12.18 -9.42 -9.22
C THR A 395 -12.15 -8.74 -7.86
N ASN A 396 -11.50 -9.33 -6.85
CA ASN A 396 -11.35 -8.72 -5.53
C ASN A 396 -10.61 -7.37 -5.58
N PHE A 397 -9.61 -7.21 -6.45
CA PHE A 397 -8.98 -5.90 -6.69
C PHE A 397 -9.92 -4.93 -7.40
N LEU A 398 -10.56 -5.37 -8.48
CA LEU A 398 -11.45 -4.52 -9.28
C LEU A 398 -12.62 -4.00 -8.44
N ASP A 399 -13.24 -4.85 -7.62
CA ASP A 399 -14.37 -4.51 -6.75
C ASP A 399 -14.00 -3.46 -5.69
N LYS A 400 -12.73 -3.43 -5.24
CA LYS A 400 -12.23 -2.43 -4.29
C LYS A 400 -11.96 -1.06 -4.92
N ILE A 401 -11.92 -0.96 -6.25
CA ILE A 401 -11.53 0.25 -6.99
C ILE A 401 -12.70 0.79 -7.79
N TYR A 402 -13.50 -0.09 -8.40
CA TYR A 402 -14.62 0.29 -9.23
C TYR A 402 -15.64 1.10 -8.43
N LYS A 403 -15.97 2.30 -8.92
CA LYS A 403 -16.89 3.24 -8.27
C LYS A 403 -16.54 3.56 -6.82
N ARG A 404 -15.26 3.41 -6.46
CA ARG A 404 -14.80 3.71 -5.11
C ARG A 404 -15.06 5.18 -4.80
N GLN A 405 -15.91 5.43 -3.81
CA GLN A 405 -15.96 6.70 -3.10
C GLN A 405 -14.83 6.65 -2.06
N LYS A 406 -13.90 7.61 -2.10
CA LYS A 406 -12.66 7.53 -1.32
C LYS A 406 -12.88 7.64 0.18
#